data_AF-A0A9P3GQU9-F1
#
_entry.id   AF-A0A9P3GQU9-F1
#
_cell.length_a   1.000
_cell.length_b   1.000
_cell.length_c   1.000
_cell.angle_alpha   90.00
_cell.angle_beta   90.00
_cell.angle_gamma   90.00
#
_symmetry.space_group_name_H-M   'P 1'
#
loop_
_entity.id
_entity.type
_entity.pdbx_description
1 polymer ?
#
loop_
_entity_poly.entity_id
_entity_poly.type
_entity_poly.pdbx_seq_one_letter_code
_entity_poly.pdbx_strand_id
1 'polypeptide(L)'
;MTMHQLPHRDVVHLADIHPRQRVFSVWERYRHRQAHWFVECIAEFMGVFFYVYAGVGSTAGFVIGSIADESISSLQTIGFAYAFGILFALITCAATSGGHFNPAVTICHVVLRGFPIKKACRYIFFQILGAFVSALLIYAQWRDSIVATEAALHAAGKWDAIMFTPQGLAGIFALYSPVGLNLGQAFLNEFVCDFLIAIIIWACIDPTNFLVPPAAGPWVVALAYTMCIWGYSPNGLSTNAARDVGTRLAAIALWGTRANGGPYAAIAALTNIPATLLGACFYEFILADSARVVTPGHVDYLVAHTAHEEHGGVSAHGTTLPDSRAHQQGSSSPKYDEKADVVALERV
;
A
#
# COMPACT_ATOMS: atom_id res chain seq x y z
N MET A 1 14.43 -32.02 5.50
CA MET A 1 12.98 -31.75 5.45
C MET A 1 12.65 -31.59 3.97
N THR A 2 11.98 -32.55 3.37
CA THR A 2 11.67 -32.54 1.93
C THR A 2 10.65 -31.43 1.66
N MET A 3 11.03 -30.39 0.93
CA MET A 3 10.08 -29.36 0.49
C MET A 3 9.05 -29.99 -0.42
N HIS A 4 7.77 -29.82 -0.09
CA HIS A 4 6.69 -30.28 -0.94
C HIS A 4 6.59 -29.31 -2.14
N GLN A 5 6.89 -29.79 -3.35
CA GLN A 5 6.67 -29.00 -4.56
C GLN A 5 5.16 -28.75 -4.74
N LEU A 6 4.81 -27.53 -5.15
CA LEU A 6 3.44 -27.20 -5.54
C LEU A 6 3.02 -28.10 -6.72
N PRO A 7 1.74 -28.50 -6.81
CA PRO A 7 1.28 -29.30 -7.94
C PRO A 7 1.49 -28.54 -9.25
N HIS A 8 2.14 -29.19 -10.22
CA HIS A 8 2.27 -28.64 -11.58
C HIS A 8 0.87 -28.47 -12.19
N ARG A 9 0.46 -27.22 -12.40
CA ARG A 9 -0.70 -26.86 -13.22
C ARG A 9 -0.20 -26.31 -14.56
N ASP A 10 -0.99 -26.49 -15.61
CA ASP A 10 -0.69 -25.93 -16.93
C ASP A 10 -0.74 -24.39 -16.83
N VAL A 11 0.44 -23.76 -16.81
CA VAL A 11 0.57 -22.31 -16.82
C VAL A 11 0.64 -21.85 -18.28
N VAL A 12 -0.22 -20.88 -18.63
CA VAL A 12 -0.19 -20.26 -19.95
C VAL A 12 0.18 -18.80 -19.81
N HIS A 13 1.29 -18.38 -20.42
CA HIS A 13 1.68 -16.98 -20.39
C HIS A 13 0.82 -16.17 -21.36
N LEU A 14 0.42 -14.96 -20.95
CA LEU A 14 -0.36 -14.06 -21.79
C LEU A 14 0.32 -13.77 -23.13
N ALA A 15 1.66 -13.73 -23.14
CA ALA A 15 2.46 -13.51 -24.35
C ALA A 15 2.26 -14.61 -25.41
N ASP A 16 1.92 -15.84 -25.00
CA ASP A 16 1.74 -16.98 -25.89
C ASP A 16 0.35 -16.99 -26.54
N ILE A 17 -0.67 -16.48 -25.84
CA ILE A 17 -2.05 -16.42 -26.33
C ILE A 17 -2.30 -15.13 -27.10
N HIS A 18 -1.80 -14.01 -26.60
CA HIS A 18 -2.14 -12.68 -27.10
C HIS A 18 -0.87 -11.84 -27.31
N PRO A 19 -0.20 -11.98 -28.47
CA PRO A 19 1.04 -11.29 -28.74
C PRO A 19 0.85 -9.77 -28.66
N ARG A 20 1.73 -9.11 -27.91
CA ARG A 20 1.70 -7.66 -27.74
C ARG A 20 2.35 -6.96 -28.93
N GLN A 21 1.95 -5.71 -29.18
CA GLN A 21 2.61 -4.89 -30.21
C GLN A 21 4.10 -4.73 -29.89
N ARG A 22 4.94 -4.71 -30.94
CA ARG A 22 6.40 -4.77 -30.82
C ARG A 22 6.99 -3.70 -29.89
N VAL A 23 6.43 -2.48 -29.91
CA VAL A 23 6.87 -1.37 -29.04
C VAL A 23 6.74 -1.74 -27.56
N PHE A 24 5.61 -2.33 -27.15
CA PHE A 24 5.37 -2.74 -25.78
C PHE A 24 6.27 -3.92 -25.38
N SER A 25 6.44 -4.91 -26.25
CA SER A 25 7.32 -6.05 -25.95
C SER A 25 8.80 -5.66 -25.84
N VAL A 26 9.25 -4.67 -26.63
CA VAL A 26 10.61 -4.10 -26.49
C VAL A 26 10.74 -3.37 -25.15
N TRP A 27 9.75 -2.54 -24.80
CA TRP A 27 9.72 -1.85 -23.52
C TRP A 27 9.71 -2.82 -22.34
N GLU A 28 8.89 -3.87 -22.38
CA GLU A 28 8.85 -4.91 -21.34
C GLU A 28 10.21 -5.57 -21.15
N ARG A 29 10.88 -5.98 -22.23
CA ARG A 29 12.23 -6.56 -22.11
C ARG A 29 13.22 -5.59 -21.47
N TYR A 30 13.15 -4.31 -21.84
CA TYR A 30 13.97 -3.28 -21.22
C TYR A 30 13.65 -3.09 -19.74
N ARG A 31 12.36 -2.97 -19.40
CA ARG A 31 11.90 -2.75 -18.02
C ARG A 31 12.32 -3.91 -17.11
N HIS A 32 12.17 -5.17 -17.56
CA HIS A 32 12.52 -6.34 -16.76
C HIS A 32 14.02 -6.45 -16.52
N ARG A 33 14.87 -6.01 -17.46
CA ARG A 33 16.32 -6.09 -17.31
C ARG A 33 16.95 -4.92 -16.58
N GLN A 34 16.47 -3.70 -16.83
CA GLN A 34 17.19 -2.47 -16.45
C GLN A 34 16.42 -1.57 -15.47
N ALA A 35 15.09 -1.61 -15.49
CA ALA A 35 14.25 -0.66 -14.76
C ALA A 35 13.26 -1.32 -13.79
N HIS A 36 13.39 -2.61 -13.51
CA HIS A 36 12.38 -3.36 -12.76
C HIS A 36 12.16 -2.76 -11.37
N TRP A 37 13.26 -2.51 -10.64
CA TRP A 37 13.23 -1.83 -9.34
C TRP A 37 12.53 -0.47 -9.38
N PHE A 38 12.66 0.27 -10.49
CA PHE A 38 12.07 1.60 -10.64
C PHE A 38 10.58 1.49 -10.93
N VAL A 39 10.17 0.52 -11.76
CA VAL A 39 8.75 0.24 -12.05
C VAL A 39 8.01 -0.17 -10.77
N GLU A 40 8.62 -1.00 -9.92
CA GLU A 40 8.08 -1.34 -8.60
C GLU A 40 7.91 -0.10 -7.72
N CYS A 41 8.91 0.78 -7.69
CA CYS A 41 8.84 2.04 -6.94
C CYS A 41 7.75 2.98 -7.48
N ILE A 42 7.54 3.03 -8.80
CA ILE A 42 6.44 3.79 -9.41
C ILE A 42 5.08 3.18 -9.05
N ALA A 43 4.96 1.85 -8.98
CA ALA A 43 3.74 1.22 -8.50
C ALA A 43 3.46 1.55 -7.02
N GLU A 44 4.49 1.58 -6.16
CA GLU A 44 4.34 2.04 -4.78
C GLU A 44 3.92 3.51 -4.67
N PHE A 45 4.53 4.38 -5.48
CA PHE A 45 4.14 5.78 -5.61
C PHE A 45 2.67 5.92 -6.03
N MET A 46 2.26 5.18 -7.08
CA MET A 46 0.90 5.25 -7.62
C MET A 46 -0.12 4.68 -6.64
N GLY A 47 0.20 3.61 -5.93
CA GLY A 47 -0.67 3.03 -4.92
C GLY A 47 -0.96 4.01 -3.78
N VAL A 48 0.07 4.70 -3.27
CA VAL A 48 -0.13 5.77 -2.28
C VAL A 48 -0.89 6.96 -2.87
N PHE A 49 -0.55 7.34 -4.09
CA PHE A 49 -1.22 8.43 -4.80
C PHE A 49 -2.74 8.22 -4.87
N PHE A 50 -3.21 7.01 -5.21
CA PHE A 50 -4.64 6.72 -5.39
C PHE A 50 -5.46 6.97 -4.13
N TYR A 51 -5.07 6.39 -2.99
CA TYR A 51 -5.86 6.56 -1.76
C TYR A 51 -5.69 7.94 -1.13
N VAL A 52 -4.53 8.59 -1.30
CA VAL A 52 -4.36 9.98 -0.88
C VAL A 52 -5.23 10.89 -1.74
N TYR A 53 -5.24 10.68 -3.06
CA TYR A 53 -6.00 11.50 -4.00
C TYR A 53 -7.50 11.45 -3.67
N ALA A 54 -8.03 10.23 -3.54
CA ALA A 54 -9.45 10.03 -3.23
C ALA A 54 -9.80 10.52 -1.81
N GLY A 55 -9.03 10.08 -0.81
CA GLY A 55 -9.30 10.36 0.59
C GLY A 55 -9.12 11.84 0.97
N VAL A 56 -7.94 12.40 0.70
CA VAL A 56 -7.63 13.82 0.99
C VAL A 56 -8.44 14.76 0.11
N GLY A 57 -8.73 14.37 -1.14
CA GLY A 57 -9.64 15.13 -2.01
C GLY A 57 -11.06 15.20 -1.43
N SER A 58 -11.56 14.10 -0.85
CA SER A 58 -12.86 14.09 -0.14
C SER A 58 -12.82 14.91 1.15
N THR A 59 -11.70 14.89 1.87
CA THR A 59 -11.46 15.74 3.05
C THR A 59 -11.47 17.23 2.69
N ALA A 60 -10.98 17.61 1.50
CA ALA A 60 -11.01 19.02 1.06
C ALA A 60 -12.44 19.57 1.01
N GLY A 61 -13.37 18.82 0.40
CA GLY A 61 -14.78 19.19 0.36
C GLY A 61 -15.42 19.24 1.76
N PHE A 62 -15.04 18.33 2.65
CA PHE A 62 -15.55 18.32 4.03
C PHE A 62 -15.09 19.54 4.84
N VAL A 63 -13.79 19.87 4.81
CA VAL A 63 -13.24 21.00 5.56
C VAL A 63 -13.74 22.33 5.00
N ILE A 64 -13.70 22.51 3.68
CA ILE A 64 -14.16 23.75 3.04
C ILE A 64 -15.65 23.97 3.30
N GLY A 65 -16.48 22.93 3.10
CA GLY A 65 -17.90 22.98 3.41
C GLY A 65 -18.17 23.30 4.88
N SER A 66 -17.44 22.65 5.81
CA SER A 66 -17.59 22.92 7.25
C SER A 66 -17.25 24.36 7.63
N ILE A 67 -16.24 24.97 7.00
CA ILE A 67 -15.88 26.38 7.24
C ILE A 67 -16.95 27.32 6.65
N ALA A 68 -17.53 26.96 5.51
CA ALA A 68 -18.57 27.72 4.82
C ALA A 68 -20.00 27.49 5.38
N ASP A 69 -20.18 26.59 6.35
CA ASP A 69 -21.49 26.11 6.84
C ASP A 69 -22.35 25.48 5.73
N GLU A 70 -21.69 24.77 4.80
CA GLU A 70 -22.29 24.07 3.67
C GLU A 70 -22.09 22.54 3.78
N SER A 71 -23.15 21.77 3.52
CA SER A 71 -23.12 20.31 3.56
C SER A 71 -22.61 19.72 2.24
N ILE A 72 -21.32 19.93 1.94
CA ILE A 72 -20.68 19.46 0.69
C ILE A 72 -20.23 17.99 0.80
N SER A 73 -19.77 17.55 1.97
CA SER A 73 -19.22 16.22 2.21
C SER A 73 -19.49 15.77 3.65
N SER A 74 -19.25 14.49 3.93
CA SER A 74 -19.47 13.88 5.24
C SER A 74 -18.36 12.88 5.56
N LEU A 75 -18.28 12.47 6.82
CA LEU A 75 -17.34 11.43 7.24
C LEU A 75 -17.58 10.10 6.50
N GLN A 76 -18.84 9.79 6.16
CA GLN A 76 -19.20 8.64 5.34
C GLN A 76 -18.54 8.71 3.96
N THR A 77 -18.65 9.87 3.30
CA THR A 77 -18.04 10.12 1.99
C THR A 77 -16.51 10.02 2.04
N ILE A 78 -15.87 10.51 3.11
CA ILE A 78 -14.42 10.37 3.31
C ILE A 78 -14.03 8.90 3.43
N GLY A 79 -14.71 8.12 4.29
CA GLY A 79 -14.39 6.72 4.48
C GLY A 79 -14.55 5.90 3.20
N PHE A 80 -15.62 6.11 2.43
CA PHE A 80 -15.79 5.46 1.13
C PHE A 80 -14.73 5.90 0.11
N ALA A 81 -14.36 7.18 0.09
CA ALA A 81 -13.32 7.66 -0.82
C ALA A 81 -11.97 6.99 -0.55
N TYR A 82 -11.57 6.86 0.72
CA TYR A 82 -10.38 6.07 1.09
C TYR A 82 -10.55 4.59 0.71
N ALA A 83 -11.71 3.98 0.96
CA ALA A 83 -11.98 2.60 0.61
C ALA A 83 -11.73 2.32 -0.88
N PHE A 84 -12.36 3.11 -1.75
CA PHE A 84 -12.21 2.96 -3.19
C PHE A 84 -10.80 3.30 -3.65
N GLY A 85 -10.16 4.31 -3.06
CA GLY A 85 -8.77 4.63 -3.33
C GLY A 85 -7.80 3.49 -3.00
N ILE A 86 -7.97 2.83 -1.85
CA ILE A 86 -7.16 1.67 -1.43
C ILE A 86 -7.43 0.47 -2.33
N LEU A 87 -8.70 0.21 -2.65
CA LEU A 87 -9.07 -0.84 -3.58
C LEU A 87 -8.40 -0.63 -4.95
N PHE A 88 -8.50 0.59 -5.50
CA PHE A 88 -7.87 0.93 -6.77
C PHE A 88 -6.35 0.83 -6.71
N ALA A 89 -5.72 1.24 -5.60
CA ALA A 89 -4.29 1.05 -5.40
C ALA A 89 -3.90 -0.43 -5.48
N LEU A 90 -4.60 -1.30 -4.75
CA LEU A 90 -4.30 -2.74 -4.70
C LEU A 90 -4.52 -3.41 -6.06
N ILE A 91 -5.66 -3.21 -6.71
CA ILE A 91 -5.94 -3.91 -7.99
C ILE A 91 -5.06 -3.41 -9.15
N THR A 92 -4.55 -2.18 -9.09
CA THR A 92 -3.72 -1.61 -10.18
C THR A 92 -2.23 -1.83 -9.97
N CYS A 93 -1.76 -1.75 -8.72
CA CYS A 93 -0.34 -1.65 -8.43
C CYS A 93 0.22 -2.88 -7.69
N ALA A 94 -0.59 -3.66 -6.97
CA ALA A 94 -0.09 -4.77 -6.14
C ALA A 94 0.61 -5.86 -6.95
N ALA A 95 0.09 -6.22 -8.13
CA ALA A 95 0.71 -7.19 -9.02
C ALA A 95 2.09 -6.73 -9.56
N THR A 96 2.42 -5.43 -9.44
CA THR A 96 3.71 -4.89 -9.87
C THR A 96 4.71 -4.76 -8.74
N SER A 97 4.30 -4.30 -7.55
CA SER A 97 5.23 -4.03 -6.42
C SER A 97 5.11 -4.98 -5.23
N GLY A 98 4.07 -5.81 -5.17
CA GLY A 98 3.64 -6.50 -3.95
C GLY A 98 2.64 -5.71 -3.12
N GLY A 99 2.42 -4.44 -3.44
CA GLY A 99 1.32 -3.63 -2.90
C GLY A 99 1.44 -3.24 -1.44
N HIS A 100 2.63 -2.84 -0.99
CA HIS A 100 2.82 -2.46 0.41
C HIS A 100 2.11 -1.16 0.74
N PHE A 101 2.36 -0.11 -0.07
CA PHE A 101 1.79 1.24 -0.01
C PHE A 101 1.80 1.92 1.36
N ASN A 102 2.58 1.39 2.30
CA ASN A 102 2.67 1.81 3.68
C ASN A 102 4.08 1.47 4.21
N PRO A 103 4.81 2.44 4.79
CA PRO A 103 6.10 2.18 5.38
C PRO A 103 6.06 1.13 6.49
N ALA A 104 5.00 1.11 7.30
CA ALA A 104 4.84 0.14 8.39
C ALA A 104 4.72 -1.30 7.84
N VAL A 105 3.88 -1.52 6.83
CA VAL A 105 3.76 -2.81 6.14
C VAL A 105 5.09 -3.21 5.50
N THR A 106 5.77 -2.27 4.83
CA THR A 106 7.09 -2.53 4.22
C THR A 106 8.11 -2.98 5.26
N ILE A 107 8.17 -2.32 6.42
CA ILE A 107 9.05 -2.70 7.52
C ILE A 107 8.69 -4.09 8.07
N CYS A 108 7.41 -4.41 8.21
CA CYS A 108 6.97 -5.74 8.64
C CYS A 108 7.42 -6.84 7.68
N HIS A 109 7.34 -6.60 6.36
CA HIS A 109 7.86 -7.54 5.36
C HIS A 109 9.38 -7.71 5.45
N VAL A 110 10.14 -6.66 5.82
CA VAL A 110 11.59 -6.78 6.08
C VAL A 110 11.85 -7.68 7.29
N VAL A 111 11.09 -7.49 8.37
CA VAL A 111 11.30 -8.21 9.64
C VAL A 111 10.82 -9.65 9.60
N LEU A 112 9.67 -9.92 8.98
CA LEU A 112 8.97 -11.20 9.06
C LEU A 112 9.04 -12.04 7.78
N ARG A 113 9.30 -11.43 6.63
CA ARG A 113 9.19 -12.07 5.30
C ARG A 113 10.44 -11.86 4.42
N GLY A 114 11.59 -11.52 5.01
CA GLY A 114 12.86 -11.43 4.29
C GLY A 114 12.98 -10.33 3.22
N PHE A 115 12.10 -9.32 3.23
CA PHE A 115 12.11 -8.29 2.19
C PHE A 115 13.41 -7.48 2.18
N PRO A 116 14.06 -7.24 1.02
CA PRO A 116 15.38 -6.61 0.99
C PRO A 116 15.37 -5.17 1.51
N ILE A 117 16.21 -4.87 2.52
CA ILE A 117 16.29 -3.55 3.18
C ILE A 117 16.51 -2.40 2.18
N LYS A 118 17.41 -2.57 1.21
CA LYS A 118 17.67 -1.54 0.19
C LYS A 118 16.45 -1.25 -0.69
N LYS A 119 15.61 -2.26 -0.94
CA LYS A 119 14.34 -2.13 -1.68
C LYS A 119 13.29 -1.44 -0.80
N ALA A 120 13.21 -1.81 0.48
CA ALA A 120 12.36 -1.16 1.47
C ALA A 120 12.59 0.35 1.57
N CYS A 121 13.85 0.80 1.65
CA CYS A 121 14.15 2.24 1.69
C CYS A 121 13.64 2.98 0.45
N ARG A 122 13.74 2.36 -0.74
CA ARG A 122 13.22 2.96 -1.98
C ARG A 122 11.69 2.98 -1.97
N TYR A 123 11.04 1.90 -1.55
CA TYR A 123 9.58 1.84 -1.42
C TYR A 123 9.08 2.95 -0.52
N ILE A 124 9.63 3.09 0.69
CA ILE A 124 9.23 4.12 1.65
C ILE A 124 9.38 5.53 1.06
N PHE A 125 10.50 5.80 0.37
CA PHE A 125 10.70 7.08 -0.29
C PHE A 125 9.64 7.37 -1.35
N PHE A 126 9.35 6.41 -2.24
CA PHE A 126 8.37 6.59 -3.31
C PHE A 126 6.92 6.61 -2.79
N GLN A 127 6.62 5.90 -1.70
CA GLN A 127 5.34 5.99 -0.99
C GLN A 127 5.12 7.42 -0.48
N ILE A 128 6.09 7.99 0.25
CA ILE A 128 6.01 9.38 0.75
C ILE A 128 5.89 10.37 -0.42
N LEU A 129 6.66 10.17 -1.49
CA LEU A 129 6.60 11.01 -2.69
C LEU A 129 5.22 10.94 -3.38
N GLY A 130 4.59 9.77 -3.41
CA GLY A 130 3.23 9.58 -3.93
C GLY A 130 2.19 10.40 -3.19
N ALA A 131 2.25 10.36 -1.85
CA ALA A 131 1.38 11.16 -0.99
C ALA A 131 1.62 12.67 -1.18
N PHE A 132 2.90 13.09 -1.23
CA PHE A 132 3.28 14.48 -1.44
C PHE A 132 2.75 15.05 -2.77
N VAL A 133 2.98 14.34 -3.88
CA VAL A 133 2.53 14.78 -5.21
C VAL A 133 1.00 14.79 -5.29
N SER A 134 0.34 13.79 -4.72
CA SER A 134 -1.12 13.72 -4.66
C SER A 134 -1.73 14.92 -3.91
N ALA A 135 -1.16 15.27 -2.76
CA ALA A 135 -1.56 16.44 -1.97
C ALA A 135 -1.39 17.76 -2.75
N LEU A 136 -0.25 17.96 -3.44
CA LEU A 136 -0.06 19.16 -4.26
C LEU A 136 -1.05 19.24 -5.43
N LEU A 137 -1.39 18.10 -6.04
CA LEU A 137 -2.38 18.06 -7.11
C LEU A 137 -3.79 18.42 -6.59
N ILE A 138 -4.18 17.89 -5.42
CA ILE A 138 -5.45 18.25 -4.76
C ILE A 138 -5.49 19.76 -4.48
N TYR A 139 -4.41 20.33 -3.93
CA TYR A 139 -4.32 21.78 -3.72
C TYR A 139 -4.51 22.55 -5.03
N ALA A 140 -3.86 22.12 -6.11
CA ALA A 140 -3.99 22.76 -7.41
C ALA A 140 -5.43 22.69 -7.97
N GLN A 141 -6.12 21.57 -7.78
CA GLN A 141 -7.51 21.37 -8.22
C GLN A 141 -8.53 22.14 -7.38
N TRP A 142 -8.26 22.30 -6.07
CA TRP A 142 -9.12 23.03 -5.13
C TRP A 142 -8.67 24.48 -4.90
N ARG A 143 -7.70 24.97 -5.67
CA ARG A 143 -6.98 26.22 -5.39
C ARG A 143 -7.90 27.41 -5.17
N ASP A 144 -8.87 27.61 -6.05
CA ASP A 144 -9.74 28.79 -6.00
C ASP A 144 -10.64 28.76 -4.77
N SER A 145 -11.19 27.59 -4.43
CA SER A 145 -11.97 27.39 -3.21
C SER A 145 -11.12 27.60 -1.96
N ILE A 146 -9.90 27.04 -1.93
CA ILE A 146 -8.96 27.21 -0.81
C ILE A 146 -8.66 28.70 -0.61
N VAL A 147 -8.21 29.41 -1.65
CA VAL A 147 -7.86 30.83 -1.57
C VAL A 147 -9.06 31.69 -1.14
N ALA A 148 -10.26 31.39 -1.63
CA ALA A 148 -11.48 32.07 -1.20
C ALA A 148 -11.76 31.84 0.30
N THR A 149 -11.59 30.60 0.78
CA THR A 149 -11.71 30.28 2.21
C THR A 149 -10.62 30.94 3.05
N GLU A 150 -9.38 31.03 2.57
CA GLU A 150 -8.30 31.76 3.24
C GLU A 150 -8.68 33.23 3.43
N ALA A 151 -9.16 33.90 2.37
CA ALA A 151 -9.60 35.29 2.43
C ALA A 151 -10.76 35.49 3.41
N ALA A 152 -11.73 34.57 3.44
CA ALA A 152 -12.86 34.61 4.38
C ALA A 152 -12.38 34.44 5.84
N LEU A 153 -11.45 33.53 6.10
CA LEU A 153 -10.87 33.33 7.43
C LEU A 153 -10.08 34.55 7.92
N HIS A 154 -9.36 35.22 7.02
CA HIS A 154 -8.68 36.49 7.32
C HIS A 154 -9.67 37.60 7.64
N ALA A 155 -10.71 37.78 6.82
CA ALA A 155 -11.74 38.81 7.05
C ALA A 155 -12.48 38.60 8.38
N ALA A 156 -12.70 37.35 8.78
CA ALA A 156 -13.32 36.99 10.05
C ALA A 156 -12.37 37.07 11.26
N GLY A 157 -11.07 37.35 11.06
CA GLY A 157 -10.07 37.33 12.13
C GLY A 157 -9.83 35.94 12.75
N LYS A 158 -10.21 34.87 12.04
CA LYS A 158 -10.14 33.47 12.53
C LYS A 158 -8.93 32.69 12.00
N TRP A 159 -8.17 33.28 11.06
CA TRP A 159 -7.03 32.66 10.39
C TRP A 159 -6.06 31.96 11.36
N ASP A 160 -5.43 32.71 12.27
CA ASP A 160 -4.38 32.16 13.14
C ASP A 160 -4.90 31.12 14.13
N ALA A 161 -6.19 31.17 14.47
CA ALA A 161 -6.81 30.24 15.41
C ALA A 161 -7.18 28.89 14.76
N ILE A 162 -7.53 28.88 13.47
CA ILE A 162 -8.13 27.71 12.81
C ILE A 162 -7.16 27.05 11.82
N MET A 163 -6.30 27.81 11.14
CA MET A 163 -5.55 27.33 9.97
C MET A 163 -4.83 25.99 10.17
N PHE A 164 -4.13 25.84 11.30
CA PHE A 164 -3.35 24.64 11.65
C PHE A 164 -4.04 23.77 12.70
N THR A 165 -5.34 23.56 12.52
CA THR A 165 -6.18 22.67 13.33
C THR A 165 -6.85 21.62 12.43
N PRO A 166 -7.43 20.55 13.00
CA PRO A 166 -8.17 19.55 12.20
C PRO A 166 -9.33 20.14 11.38
N GLN A 167 -9.88 21.27 11.83
CA GLN A 167 -10.99 21.98 11.18
C GLN A 167 -10.51 23.07 10.22
N GLY A 168 -9.20 23.35 10.16
CA GLY A 168 -8.62 24.33 9.26
C GLY A 168 -8.20 23.76 7.92
N LEU A 169 -7.88 24.65 6.97
CA LEU A 169 -7.46 24.27 5.62
C LEU A 169 -6.24 23.37 5.61
N ALA A 170 -5.29 23.54 6.54
CA ALA A 170 -4.14 22.64 6.62
C ALA A 170 -4.57 21.21 7.02
N GLY A 171 -5.66 21.08 7.79
CA GLY A 171 -6.30 19.82 8.21
C GLY A 171 -6.87 18.98 7.06
N ILE A 172 -7.01 19.57 5.87
CA ILE A 172 -7.24 18.80 4.63
C ILE A 172 -6.08 17.82 4.43
N PHE A 173 -4.86 18.33 4.50
CA PHE A 173 -3.65 17.63 4.08
C PHE A 173 -3.03 16.84 5.23
N ALA A 174 -2.78 17.47 6.37
CA ALA A 174 -2.05 16.86 7.48
C ALA A 174 -2.91 16.74 8.74
N LEU A 175 -2.53 15.83 9.64
CA LEU A 175 -3.22 15.71 10.91
C LEU A 175 -2.64 16.68 11.94
N TYR A 176 -3.54 17.34 12.67
CA TYR A 176 -3.23 18.28 13.74
C TYR A 176 -3.93 17.85 15.03
N SER A 177 -3.44 18.32 16.17
CA SER A 177 -4.07 18.03 17.44
C SER A 177 -5.20 19.03 17.70
N PRO A 178 -6.45 18.60 17.98
CA PRO A 178 -7.47 19.46 18.56
C PRO A 178 -6.98 20.05 19.89
N VAL A 179 -7.42 21.28 20.20
CA VAL A 179 -7.13 21.91 21.48
C VAL A 179 -7.70 21.06 22.62
N GLY A 180 -6.84 20.62 23.53
CA GLY A 180 -7.23 19.80 24.69
C GLY A 180 -7.25 18.28 24.44
N LEU A 181 -6.83 17.80 23.27
CA LEU A 181 -6.71 16.36 23.03
C LEU A 181 -5.64 15.74 23.93
N ASN A 182 -5.97 14.66 24.61
CA ASN A 182 -4.99 13.86 25.35
C ASN A 182 -4.11 13.10 24.35
N LEU A 183 -2.82 13.43 24.28
CA LEU A 183 -1.88 12.77 23.37
C LEU A 183 -1.78 11.26 23.59
N GLY A 184 -1.99 10.77 24.82
CA GLY A 184 -2.05 9.34 25.12
C GLY A 184 -3.28 8.66 24.53
N GLN A 185 -4.42 9.34 24.49
CA GLN A 185 -5.62 8.84 23.81
C GLN A 185 -5.44 8.84 22.29
N ALA A 186 -4.79 9.87 21.74
CA ALA A 186 -4.48 9.94 20.32
C ALA A 186 -3.55 8.79 19.89
N PHE A 187 -2.48 8.55 20.67
CA PHE A 187 -1.59 7.41 20.48
C PHE A 187 -2.35 6.07 20.57
N LEU A 188 -3.20 5.89 21.58
CA LEU A 188 -3.99 4.67 21.74
C LEU A 188 -4.92 4.44 20.54
N ASN A 189 -5.58 5.48 20.07
CA ASN A 189 -6.48 5.44 18.92
C ASN A 189 -5.76 4.96 17.65
N GLU A 190 -4.62 5.61 17.35
CA GLU A 190 -3.76 5.28 16.22
C GLU A 190 -3.25 3.84 16.34
N PHE A 191 -2.67 3.49 17.49
CA PHE A 191 -2.08 2.18 17.74
C PHE A 191 -3.09 1.04 17.59
N VAL A 192 -4.30 1.16 18.17
CA VAL A 192 -5.30 0.08 18.11
C VAL A 192 -5.84 -0.09 16.69
N CYS A 193 -6.09 1.01 15.97
CA CYS A 193 -6.54 0.93 14.58
C CYS A 193 -5.50 0.24 13.68
N ASP A 194 -4.24 0.63 13.79
CA ASP A 194 -3.16 0.05 12.99
C ASP A 194 -2.88 -1.42 13.34
N PHE A 195 -2.97 -1.77 14.62
CA PHE A 195 -2.84 -3.16 15.07
C PHE A 195 -3.93 -4.04 14.45
N LEU A 196 -5.19 -3.59 14.46
CA LEU A 196 -6.31 -4.33 13.88
C LEU A 196 -6.23 -4.41 12.36
N ILE A 197 -5.89 -3.31 11.68
CA ILE A 197 -5.67 -3.28 10.24
C ILE A 197 -4.56 -4.28 9.85
N ALA A 198 -3.47 -4.32 10.60
CA ALA A 198 -2.36 -5.24 10.33
C ALA A 198 -2.79 -6.71 10.46
N ILE A 199 -3.57 -7.07 11.49
CA ILE A 199 -4.12 -8.43 11.62
C ILE A 199 -4.96 -8.79 10.38
N ILE A 200 -5.79 -7.87 9.90
CA ILE A 200 -6.64 -8.11 8.73
C ILE A 200 -5.81 -8.21 7.44
N ILE A 201 -4.79 -7.36 7.26
CA ILE A 201 -3.87 -7.45 6.12
C ILE A 201 -3.17 -8.81 6.12
N TRP A 202 -2.63 -9.25 7.26
CA TRP A 202 -1.99 -10.56 7.39
C TRP A 202 -2.97 -11.70 7.12
N ALA A 203 -4.22 -11.59 7.59
CA ALA A 203 -5.27 -12.54 7.27
C ALA A 203 -5.58 -12.63 5.78
N CYS A 204 -5.46 -11.52 5.03
CA CYS A 204 -5.72 -11.48 3.59
C CYS A 204 -4.58 -12.08 2.75
N ILE A 205 -3.34 -12.08 3.26
CA ILE A 205 -2.17 -12.65 2.58
C ILE A 205 -1.80 -14.04 3.09
N ASP A 206 -2.54 -14.58 4.06
CA ASP A 206 -2.41 -15.97 4.51
C ASP A 206 -3.05 -16.93 3.50
N PRO A 207 -2.25 -17.77 2.81
CA PRO A 207 -2.76 -18.66 1.77
C PRO A 207 -3.66 -19.79 2.30
N THR A 208 -3.67 -19.99 3.62
CA THR A 208 -4.50 -20.99 4.31
C THR A 208 -5.84 -20.41 4.78
N ASN A 209 -6.04 -19.09 4.69
CA ASN A 209 -7.29 -18.46 5.05
C ASN A 209 -8.35 -18.68 3.96
N PHE A 210 -9.26 -19.62 4.21
CA PHE A 210 -10.32 -19.97 3.26
C PHE A 210 -11.47 -18.96 3.18
N LEU A 211 -11.55 -18.00 4.11
CA LEU A 211 -12.59 -16.97 4.11
C LEU A 211 -12.27 -15.82 3.15
N VAL A 212 -11.00 -15.64 2.80
CA VAL A 212 -10.54 -14.52 1.97
C VAL A 212 -9.73 -15.07 0.79
N PRO A 213 -10.38 -15.41 -0.34
CA PRO A 213 -9.63 -15.73 -1.55
C PRO A 213 -8.82 -14.52 -2.04
N PRO A 214 -7.75 -14.69 -2.83
CA PRO A 214 -6.88 -13.58 -3.27
C PRO A 214 -7.64 -12.40 -3.89
N ALA A 215 -8.67 -12.68 -4.69
CA ALA A 215 -9.49 -11.65 -5.34
C ALA A 215 -10.33 -10.81 -4.35
N ALA A 216 -10.63 -11.34 -3.16
CA ALA A 216 -11.36 -10.63 -2.10
C ALA A 216 -10.43 -9.79 -1.21
N GLY A 217 -9.13 -10.12 -1.14
CA GLY A 217 -8.15 -9.42 -0.32
C GLY A 217 -8.21 -7.89 -0.44
N PRO A 218 -8.18 -7.31 -1.66
CA PRO A 218 -8.27 -5.87 -1.86
C PRO A 218 -9.52 -5.22 -1.24
N TRP A 219 -10.67 -5.89 -1.32
CA TRP A 219 -11.93 -5.39 -0.75
C TRP A 219 -11.91 -5.46 0.78
N VAL A 220 -11.44 -6.56 1.35
CA VAL A 220 -11.36 -6.75 2.80
C VAL A 220 -10.41 -5.73 3.43
N VAL A 221 -9.25 -5.49 2.81
CA VAL A 221 -8.31 -4.45 3.26
C VAL A 221 -8.98 -3.07 3.19
N ALA A 222 -9.60 -2.70 2.07
CA ALA A 222 -10.31 -1.42 1.95
C ALA A 222 -11.39 -1.22 3.03
N LEU A 223 -12.17 -2.26 3.34
CA LEU A 223 -13.21 -2.23 4.37
C LEU A 223 -12.63 -2.11 5.79
N ALA A 224 -11.46 -2.72 6.06
CA ALA A 224 -10.77 -2.57 7.33
C ALA A 224 -10.40 -1.10 7.62
N TYR A 225 -9.82 -0.41 6.63
CA TYR A 225 -9.55 1.02 6.74
C TYR A 225 -10.84 1.84 6.87
N THR A 226 -11.89 1.49 6.11
CA THR A 226 -13.20 2.16 6.18
C THR A 226 -13.79 2.11 7.59
N MET A 227 -13.78 0.94 8.22
CA MET A 227 -14.23 0.75 9.60
C MET A 227 -13.46 1.68 10.56
N CYS A 228 -12.13 1.72 10.44
CA CYS A 228 -11.31 2.58 11.28
C CYS A 228 -11.61 4.07 11.04
N ILE A 229 -11.76 4.51 9.79
CA ILE A 229 -12.05 5.91 9.46
C ILE A 229 -13.39 6.36 10.04
N TRP A 230 -14.45 5.59 9.84
CA TRP A 230 -15.78 5.96 10.36
C TRP A 230 -15.86 5.96 11.88
N GLY A 231 -15.19 5.02 12.54
CA GLY A 231 -15.23 4.91 14.00
C GLY A 231 -14.30 5.87 14.72
N TYR A 232 -13.14 6.19 14.15
CA TYR A 232 -12.00 6.67 14.93
C TYR A 232 -11.27 7.89 14.33
N SER A 233 -11.59 8.31 13.10
CA SER A 233 -10.94 9.50 12.52
C SER A 233 -11.24 10.84 13.21
N PRO A 234 -12.41 11.07 13.85
CA PRO A 234 -12.62 12.32 14.60
C PRO A 234 -11.62 12.55 15.74
N ASN A 235 -11.03 11.48 16.27
CA ASN A 235 -10.00 11.53 17.32
C ASN A 235 -8.57 11.66 16.76
N GLY A 236 -8.42 11.79 15.45
CA GLY A 236 -7.15 11.77 14.73
C GLY A 236 -6.71 10.35 14.38
N LEU A 237 -6.60 10.08 13.08
CA LEU A 237 -6.26 8.76 12.55
C LEU A 237 -5.47 8.90 11.25
N SER A 238 -4.20 8.48 11.26
CA SER A 238 -3.30 8.49 10.10
C SER A 238 -3.34 7.16 9.35
N THR A 239 -3.19 6.07 10.09
CA THR A 239 -2.98 4.67 9.70
C THR A 239 -1.79 4.40 8.75
N ASN A 240 -1.11 5.45 8.30
CA ASN A 240 -0.07 5.33 7.30
C ASN A 240 0.95 6.48 7.38
N ALA A 241 2.17 6.12 7.77
CA ALA A 241 3.32 7.03 7.83
C ALA A 241 3.56 7.79 6.51
N ALA A 242 3.47 7.12 5.35
CA ALA A 242 3.69 7.80 4.07
C ALA A 242 2.57 8.79 3.75
N ARG A 243 1.32 8.44 4.08
CA ARG A 243 0.17 9.34 3.94
C ARG A 243 0.39 10.62 4.74
N ASP A 244 0.67 10.52 6.03
CA ASP A 244 0.81 11.70 6.89
C ASP A 244 2.10 12.49 6.57
N VAL A 245 3.26 11.83 6.48
CA VAL A 245 4.52 12.52 6.20
C VAL A 245 4.47 13.20 4.84
N GLY A 246 4.00 12.52 3.80
CA GLY A 246 3.94 13.07 2.45
C GLY A 246 3.01 14.27 2.34
N THR A 247 1.78 14.17 2.84
CA THR A 247 0.83 15.29 2.78
C THR A 247 1.19 16.43 3.72
N ARG A 248 1.86 16.14 4.84
CA ARG A 248 2.42 17.15 5.75
C ARG A 248 3.57 17.92 5.13
N LEU A 249 4.45 17.24 4.39
CA LEU A 249 5.48 17.92 3.59
C LEU A 249 4.86 18.85 2.54
N ALA A 250 3.73 18.44 1.94
CA ALA A 250 2.99 19.32 1.01
C ALA A 250 2.40 20.53 1.76
N ALA A 251 1.80 20.34 2.93
CA ALA A 251 1.31 21.45 3.76
C ALA A 251 2.43 22.42 4.17
N ILE A 252 3.63 21.91 4.51
CA ILE A 252 4.80 22.75 4.79
C ILE A 252 5.26 23.50 3.54
N ALA A 253 5.23 22.88 2.36
CA ALA A 253 5.58 23.54 1.11
C ALA A 253 4.60 24.68 0.75
N LEU A 254 3.32 24.54 1.11
CA LEU A 254 2.27 25.50 0.82
C LEU A 254 2.22 26.66 1.84
N TRP A 255 2.29 26.35 3.14
CA TRP A 255 2.06 27.34 4.22
C TRP A 255 3.25 27.54 5.16
N GLY A 256 4.41 26.98 4.83
CA GLY A 256 5.64 27.11 5.60
C GLY A 256 5.69 26.24 6.86
N THR A 257 6.70 26.46 7.68
CA THR A 257 7.06 25.59 8.82
C THR A 257 6.00 25.52 9.92
N ARG A 258 5.07 26.48 9.99
CA ARG A 258 3.93 26.45 10.92
C ARG A 258 3.00 25.25 10.67
N ALA A 259 3.00 24.69 9.45
CA ALA A 259 2.23 23.50 9.09
C ALA A 259 2.84 22.17 9.60
N ASN A 260 3.94 22.20 10.36
CA ASN A 260 4.62 20.98 10.78
C ASN A 260 3.79 20.09 11.72
N GLY A 261 2.76 20.61 12.39
CA GLY A 261 1.90 19.87 13.33
C GLY A 261 2.50 19.61 14.72
N GLY A 262 3.69 20.16 15.01
CA GLY A 262 4.32 20.12 16.32
C GLY A 262 4.56 18.69 16.85
N PRO A 263 4.50 18.48 18.19
CA PRO A 263 4.73 17.18 18.81
C PRO A 263 3.78 16.07 18.34
N TYR A 264 2.56 16.44 17.93
CA TYR A 264 1.56 15.49 17.44
C TYR A 264 1.94 14.87 16.09
N ALA A 265 2.73 15.56 15.27
CA ALA A 265 3.17 15.05 13.97
C ALA A 265 3.94 13.72 14.08
N ALA A 266 4.78 13.58 15.10
CA ALA A 266 5.50 12.32 15.32
C ALA A 266 4.56 11.18 15.72
N ILE A 267 3.56 11.46 16.56
CA ILE A 267 2.55 10.46 16.95
C ILE A 267 1.75 10.02 15.72
N ALA A 268 1.25 10.97 14.92
CA ALA A 268 0.48 10.67 13.71
C ALA A 268 1.30 9.92 12.65
N ALA A 269 2.59 10.24 12.50
CA ALA A 269 3.43 9.65 11.47
C ALA A 269 4.04 8.30 11.85
N LEU A 270 4.35 8.06 13.14
CA LEU A 270 5.23 6.95 13.53
C LEU A 270 4.54 5.86 14.37
N THR A 271 3.38 6.13 14.96
CA THR A 271 2.69 5.15 15.83
C THR A 271 2.27 3.90 15.08
N ASN A 272 1.95 4.03 13.79
CA ASN A 272 1.52 2.91 12.96
C ASN A 272 2.61 1.85 12.76
N ILE A 273 3.90 2.21 12.82
CA ILE A 273 5.03 1.30 12.61
C ILE A 273 5.08 0.21 13.69
N PRO A 274 5.21 0.52 15.00
CA PRO A 274 5.20 -0.50 16.04
C PRO A 274 3.84 -1.21 16.14
N ALA A 275 2.72 -0.50 15.91
CA ALA A 275 1.39 -1.10 15.96
C ALA A 275 1.20 -2.17 14.88
N THR A 276 1.56 -1.87 13.64
CA THR A 276 1.47 -2.81 12.51
C THR A 276 2.39 -4.00 12.73
N LEU A 277 3.62 -3.77 13.20
CA LEU A 277 4.56 -4.87 13.49
C LEU A 277 4.02 -5.80 14.57
N LEU A 278 3.46 -5.26 15.65
CA LEU A 278 2.86 -6.07 16.71
C LEU A 278 1.61 -6.80 16.22
N GLY A 279 0.78 -6.20 15.38
CA GLY A 279 -0.39 -6.86 14.78
C GLY A 279 0.01 -8.00 13.83
N ALA A 280 1.04 -7.78 13.01
CA ALA A 280 1.62 -8.80 12.15
C ALA A 280 2.21 -9.96 12.97
N CYS A 281 3.02 -9.66 14.00
CA CYS A 281 3.56 -10.67 14.90
C CYS A 281 2.44 -11.44 15.63
N PHE A 282 1.38 -10.76 16.08
CA PHE A 282 0.23 -11.42 16.68
C PHE A 282 -0.40 -12.42 15.71
N TYR A 283 -0.59 -12.04 14.45
CA TYR A 283 -1.10 -12.97 13.44
C TYR A 283 -0.16 -14.16 13.24
N GLU A 284 1.13 -13.93 13.00
CA GLU A 284 2.11 -14.99 12.71
C GLU A 284 2.29 -15.97 13.89
N PHE A 285 2.37 -15.47 15.12
CA PHE A 285 2.65 -16.32 16.28
C PHE A 285 1.40 -16.98 16.88
N ILE A 286 0.22 -16.38 16.70
CA ILE A 286 -1.00 -16.83 17.40
C ILE A 286 -2.04 -17.41 16.43
N LEU A 287 -2.18 -16.83 15.23
CA LEU A 287 -3.28 -17.15 14.32
C LEU A 287 -2.86 -17.98 13.11
N ALA A 288 -1.64 -17.78 12.61
CA ALA A 288 -1.09 -18.54 11.50
C ALA A 288 -0.74 -19.98 11.93
N ASP A 289 -0.93 -20.93 11.02
CA ASP A 289 -0.64 -22.34 11.28
C ASP A 289 -0.25 -23.05 9.98
N SER A 290 1.00 -23.50 9.91
CA SER A 290 1.55 -24.20 8.74
C SER A 290 0.94 -25.59 8.53
N ALA A 291 0.21 -26.14 9.50
CA ALA A 291 -0.52 -27.40 9.33
C ALA A 291 -1.82 -27.24 8.52
N ARG A 292 -2.29 -25.99 8.33
CA ARG A 292 -3.50 -25.72 7.54
C ARG A 292 -3.24 -25.92 6.04
N VAL A 293 -4.31 -26.24 5.32
CA VAL A 293 -4.25 -26.52 3.89
C VAL A 293 -4.43 -25.23 3.10
N VAL A 294 -3.60 -25.05 2.07
CA VAL A 294 -3.72 -23.94 1.12
C VAL A 294 -4.97 -24.13 0.27
N THR A 295 -5.77 -23.08 0.11
CA THR A 295 -7.01 -23.18 -0.68
C THR A 295 -6.72 -23.23 -2.19
N PRO A 296 -7.60 -23.85 -3.01
CA PRO A 296 -7.38 -23.95 -4.45
C PRO A 296 -7.10 -22.60 -5.13
N GLY A 297 -7.82 -21.54 -4.75
CA GLY A 297 -7.60 -20.20 -5.29
C GLY A 297 -6.24 -19.60 -4.90
N HIS A 298 -5.74 -19.90 -3.71
CA HIS A 298 -4.38 -19.53 -3.32
C HIS A 298 -3.32 -20.39 -4.01
N VAL A 299 -3.57 -21.68 -4.24
CA VAL A 299 -2.67 -22.52 -5.05
C VAL A 299 -2.53 -21.93 -6.45
N ASP A 300 -3.64 -21.56 -7.10
CA ASP A 300 -3.60 -20.92 -8.43
C ASP A 300 -2.81 -19.61 -8.42
N TYR A 301 -3.05 -18.78 -7.42
CA TYR A 301 -2.33 -17.53 -7.24
C TYR A 301 -0.81 -17.75 -7.06
N LEU A 302 -0.42 -18.67 -6.16
CA LEU A 302 0.98 -18.98 -5.89
C LEU A 302 1.67 -19.58 -7.12
N VAL A 303 1.05 -20.56 -7.78
CA VAL A 303 1.61 -21.19 -9.00
C VAL A 303 1.81 -20.16 -10.11
N ALA A 304 0.84 -19.27 -10.33
CA ALA A 304 0.96 -18.20 -11.33
C ALA A 304 2.09 -17.22 -10.99
N HIS A 305 2.26 -16.86 -9.72
CA HIS A 305 3.35 -15.98 -9.27
C HIS A 305 4.72 -16.62 -9.43
N THR A 306 4.90 -17.86 -8.96
CA THR A 306 6.17 -18.60 -9.09
C THR A 306 6.55 -18.77 -10.56
N ALA A 307 5.60 -19.17 -11.41
CA ALA A 307 5.87 -19.32 -12.85
C ALA A 307 6.23 -17.99 -13.53
N HIS A 308 5.68 -16.86 -13.07
CA HIS A 308 6.07 -15.53 -13.57
C HIS A 308 7.53 -15.19 -13.22
N GLU A 309 7.95 -15.47 -11.99
CA GLU A 309 9.31 -15.24 -11.52
C GLU A 309 10.33 -16.12 -12.26
N GLU A 310 10.03 -17.40 -12.42
CA GLU A 310 10.86 -18.35 -13.17
C GLU A 310 11.01 -17.95 -14.64
N HIS A 311 9.92 -17.57 -15.31
CA HIS A 311 9.96 -17.09 -16.70
C HIS A 311 10.78 -15.79 -16.84
N GLY A 312 10.75 -14.92 -15.83
CA GLY A 312 11.60 -13.73 -15.76
C GLY A 312 13.10 -14.06 -15.66
N GLY A 313 13.45 -15.10 -14.90
CA GLY A 313 14.81 -15.61 -14.76
C GLY A 313 15.37 -16.25 -16.04
N VAL A 314 14.55 -17.02 -16.76
CA VAL A 314 14.94 -17.69 -18.03
C VAL A 314 15.16 -16.69 -19.17
N SER A 315 14.51 -15.51 -19.17
CA SER A 315 14.77 -14.48 -20.19
C SER A 315 16.07 -13.67 -19.95
N ALA A 316 16.65 -13.76 -18.75
CA ALA A 316 17.92 -13.13 -18.39
C ALA A 316 19.15 -14.01 -18.70
N HIS A 317 18.97 -15.32 -18.80
CA HIS A 317 19.99 -16.26 -19.29
C HIS A 317 19.46 -16.93 -20.54
N GLY A 318 19.88 -16.42 -21.71
CA GLY A 318 19.39 -16.79 -23.03
C GLY A 318 19.51 -18.28 -23.36
N THR A 319 18.57 -19.06 -22.85
CA THR A 319 18.37 -20.47 -23.18
C THR A 319 16.92 -20.61 -23.57
N THR A 320 16.69 -20.65 -24.88
CA THR A 320 15.45 -21.13 -25.48
C THR A 320 15.20 -22.54 -24.97
N LEU A 321 14.09 -22.78 -24.27
CA LEU A 321 13.63 -24.14 -24.02
C LEU A 321 13.26 -24.77 -25.37
N PRO A 322 13.69 -26.01 -25.65
CA PRO A 322 13.27 -26.72 -26.84
C PRO A 322 11.78 -27.07 -26.72
N ASP A 323 11.06 -26.96 -27.84
CA ASP A 323 9.67 -27.36 -28.02
C ASP A 323 9.35 -28.66 -27.26
N SER A 324 8.49 -28.57 -26.25
CA SER A 324 7.98 -29.71 -25.48
C SER A 324 7.03 -30.62 -26.29
N ARG A 325 6.96 -30.46 -27.62
CA ARG A 325 6.25 -31.37 -28.53
C ARG A 325 7.10 -32.53 -29.05
N ALA A 326 8.37 -32.66 -28.66
CA ALA A 326 9.28 -33.66 -29.24
C ALA A 326 9.68 -34.86 -28.35
N HIS A 327 9.25 -34.95 -27.08
CA HIS A 327 9.64 -36.08 -26.22
C HIS A 327 8.44 -36.86 -25.64
N GLN A 328 7.67 -37.47 -26.54
CA GLN A 328 7.07 -38.78 -26.27
C GLN A 328 7.85 -39.84 -27.05
N GLN A 329 9.03 -40.21 -26.57
CA GLN A 329 9.69 -41.51 -26.81
C GLN A 329 11.07 -41.49 -26.16
N GLY A 330 11.32 -42.44 -25.26
CA GLY A 330 12.68 -42.77 -24.79
C GLY A 330 12.89 -42.59 -23.29
N SER A 331 12.91 -43.70 -22.57
CA SER A 331 13.33 -43.84 -21.17
C SER A 331 14.78 -43.39 -20.93
N SER A 332 15.03 -42.58 -19.90
CA SER A 332 16.12 -42.74 -18.91
C SER A 332 16.20 -41.52 -17.99
N SER A 333 16.30 -41.76 -16.68
CA SER A 333 16.33 -40.78 -15.61
C SER A 333 17.70 -40.09 -15.48
N PRO A 334 17.79 -38.75 -15.30
CA PRO A 334 19.03 -38.10 -14.90
C PRO A 334 19.11 -37.90 -13.37
N LYS A 335 20.34 -37.98 -12.86
CA LYS A 335 20.73 -37.91 -11.44
C LYS A 335 20.53 -36.52 -10.83
N TYR A 336 20.11 -36.52 -9.57
CA TYR A 336 19.94 -35.38 -8.65
C TYR A 336 21.31 -34.80 -8.22
N ASP A 337 21.51 -33.48 -8.30
CA ASP A 337 22.65 -32.77 -7.71
C ASP A 337 22.15 -31.77 -6.65
N GLU A 338 22.31 -32.14 -5.39
CA GLU A 338 21.70 -31.54 -4.20
C GLU A 338 22.25 -30.15 -3.84
N LYS A 339 23.31 -29.68 -4.51
CA LYS A 339 24.02 -28.43 -4.11
C LYS A 339 23.64 -27.18 -4.89
N ALA A 340 22.87 -27.28 -5.97
CA ALA A 340 22.47 -26.12 -6.78
C ALA A 340 21.18 -25.43 -6.29
N ASP A 341 20.25 -26.17 -5.68
CA ASP A 341 18.92 -25.67 -5.34
C ASP A 341 18.80 -24.99 -3.97
N VAL A 342 19.86 -25.00 -3.15
CA VAL A 342 19.83 -24.43 -1.79
C VAL A 342 19.88 -22.89 -1.79
N VAL A 343 20.26 -22.25 -2.91
CA VAL A 343 20.46 -20.79 -2.96
C VAL A 343 19.23 -20.04 -3.54
N ALA A 344 18.27 -20.74 -4.16
CA ALA A 344 17.14 -20.10 -4.84
C ALA A 344 15.90 -19.86 -3.95
N LEU A 345 15.78 -20.52 -2.80
CA LEU A 345 14.54 -20.59 -2.02
C LEU A 345 14.52 -19.80 -0.70
N GLU A 346 15.57 -19.02 -0.41
CA GLU A 346 15.62 -18.11 0.75
C GLU A 346 15.10 -16.68 0.45
N ARG A 347 14.36 -16.49 -0.63
CA ARG A 347 13.90 -15.15 -1.10
C ARG A 347 12.39 -15.03 -1.37
N VAL A 348 11.56 -15.82 -0.68
CA VAL A 348 10.09 -15.67 -0.70
C VAL A 348 9.60 -15.02 0.59
#